data_AF-W0BEA6-F1
#
_entry.id   AF-W0BEA6-F1
#
_cell.length_a   1.000
_cell.length_b   1.000
_cell.length_c   1.000
_cell.angle_alpha   90.00
_cell.angle_beta   90.00
_cell.angle_gamma   90.00
#
_symmetry.space_group_name_H-M   'P 1'
#
loop_
_entity.id
_entity.type
_entity.pdbx_description
1 polymer ?
#
loop_
_entity_poly.entity_id
_entity_poly.type
_entity_poly.pdbx_seq_one_letter_code
_entity_poly.pdbx_strand_id
1 'polypeptide(L)'
;MELGKTSDYESTYNPNRLYPIPRAAKRQDIGIDPAHPPFLGFDCWNHYEVSWLNEKGKPVVAIAEIVYDCNSPMLIESKSLKLYFNSFNNTIFKSIEELENIIKRDLETRINADVLVCIHPLTRAQVITLQDSFTGESIDDLDVECSVYMVEPSFLSVSNEDVEEVLYSDLLKSNCLVTNQPDWGSVQIAYKGKK
;
A
#
# COMPACT_ATOMS: atom_id res chain seq x y z
N MET A 1 7.57 -9.49 -17.43
CA MET A 1 6.42 -9.84 -18.29
C MET A 1 6.67 -9.14 -19.62
N GLU A 2 6.84 -9.89 -20.71
CA GLU A 2 7.24 -9.33 -22.02
C GLU A 2 6.07 -8.62 -22.71
N LEU A 3 6.32 -7.45 -23.29
CA LEU A 3 5.40 -6.74 -24.19
C LEU A 3 5.00 -7.67 -25.35
N GLY A 4 3.69 -7.78 -25.63
CA GLY A 4 3.15 -8.54 -26.77
C GLY A 4 2.66 -9.95 -26.49
N LYS A 5 2.76 -10.45 -25.25
CA LYS A 5 2.05 -11.69 -24.86
C LYS A 5 0.61 -11.36 -24.48
N THR A 6 -0.34 -12.07 -25.09
CA THR A 6 -1.78 -12.00 -24.77
C THR A 6 -1.99 -12.46 -23.33
N SER A 7 -2.20 -11.52 -22.41
CA SER A 7 -2.87 -11.81 -21.14
C SER A 7 -4.36 -11.93 -21.44
N ASP A 8 -4.98 -13.05 -21.07
CA ASP A 8 -6.44 -13.18 -21.14
C ASP A 8 -7.06 -12.08 -20.28
N TYR A 9 -7.61 -11.07 -20.94
CA TYR A 9 -8.26 -9.95 -20.30
C TYR A 9 -9.61 -10.44 -19.77
N GLU A 10 -9.75 -10.50 -18.46
CA GLU A 10 -10.99 -10.93 -17.84
C GLU A 10 -12.02 -9.80 -17.92
N SER A 11 -13.05 -10.01 -18.73
CA SER A 11 -14.08 -9.01 -19.01
C SER A 11 -15.20 -8.96 -17.96
N THR A 12 -15.13 -9.82 -16.94
CA THR A 12 -16.17 -9.95 -15.91
C THR A 12 -15.56 -9.86 -14.53
N TYR A 13 -16.30 -9.25 -13.59
CA TYR A 13 -15.93 -9.18 -12.19
C TYR A 13 -15.50 -10.54 -11.61
N ASN A 14 -14.34 -10.57 -10.95
CA ASN A 14 -13.79 -11.78 -10.36
C ASN A 14 -13.06 -11.52 -9.02
N PRO A 15 -13.69 -11.83 -7.87
CA PRO A 15 -13.09 -11.66 -6.54
C PRO A 15 -12.02 -12.71 -6.21
N ASN A 16 -11.83 -13.73 -7.04
CA ASN A 16 -10.77 -14.72 -6.87
C ASN A 16 -9.41 -14.24 -7.38
N ARG A 17 -9.34 -13.05 -7.99
CA ARG A 17 -8.08 -12.41 -8.35
C ARG A 17 -7.30 -11.94 -7.14
N LEU A 18 -7.96 -11.62 -6.03
CA LEU A 18 -7.31 -11.19 -4.80
C LEU A 18 -6.46 -12.32 -4.22
N TYR A 19 -5.16 -12.09 -4.13
CA TYR A 19 -4.21 -13.03 -3.56
C TYR A 19 -3.74 -12.54 -2.17
N PRO A 20 -4.20 -13.17 -1.08
CA PRO A 20 -3.76 -12.83 0.26
C PRO A 20 -2.38 -13.42 0.56
N ILE A 21 -1.54 -12.65 1.25
CA ILE A 21 -0.22 -13.05 1.73
C ILE A 21 -0.23 -12.99 3.28
N PRO A 22 0.11 -14.09 3.97
CA PRO A 22 0.20 -14.08 5.43
C PRO A 22 1.30 -13.15 5.95
N ARG A 23 0.99 -12.30 6.93
CA ARG A 23 2.00 -11.44 7.58
C ARG A 23 2.94 -12.21 8.49
N ALA A 24 2.48 -13.34 9.03
CA ALA A 24 3.13 -14.07 10.11
C ALA A 24 4.58 -14.47 9.78
N ALA A 25 4.83 -15.02 8.59
CA ALA A 25 6.16 -15.48 8.20
C ALA A 25 7.19 -14.34 8.21
N LYS A 26 6.84 -13.19 7.60
CA LYS A 26 7.75 -12.04 7.51
C LYS A 26 7.95 -11.33 8.85
N ARG A 27 6.97 -11.40 9.77
CA ARG A 27 7.13 -10.94 11.15
C ARG A 27 8.11 -11.80 11.94
N GLN A 28 7.98 -13.12 11.81
CA GLN A 28 8.88 -14.06 12.47
C GLN A 28 10.33 -13.90 11.99
N ASP A 29 10.53 -13.66 10.68
CA ASP A 29 11.86 -13.40 10.10
C ASP A 29 12.60 -12.22 10.77
N ILE A 30 11.85 -11.23 11.29
CA ILE A 30 12.39 -10.04 11.97
C ILE A 30 12.20 -10.06 13.49
N GLY A 31 11.92 -11.24 14.07
CA GLY A 31 11.82 -11.44 15.52
C GLY A 31 10.53 -10.91 16.16
N ILE A 32 9.49 -10.64 15.37
CA ILE A 32 8.21 -10.13 15.87
C ILE A 32 7.22 -11.28 16.03
N ASP A 33 6.58 -11.36 17.20
CA ASP A 33 5.47 -12.29 17.46
C ASP A 33 4.26 -11.90 16.59
N PRO A 34 3.80 -12.75 15.65
CA PRO A 34 2.64 -12.46 14.83
C PRO A 34 1.35 -12.24 15.63
N ALA A 35 1.22 -12.84 16.81
CA ALA A 35 0.05 -12.71 17.67
C ALA A 35 0.04 -11.43 18.51
N HIS A 36 1.23 -10.87 18.78
CA HIS A 36 1.41 -9.69 19.63
C HIS A 36 2.47 -8.74 19.04
N PRO A 37 2.21 -8.13 17.87
CA PRO A 37 3.16 -7.18 17.31
C PRO A 37 3.37 -5.99 18.26
N PRO A 38 4.60 -5.48 18.41
CA PRO A 38 4.91 -4.39 19.33
C PRO A 38 4.49 -3.00 18.82
N PHE A 39 3.61 -2.95 17.81
CA PHE A 39 3.23 -1.74 17.10
C PHE A 39 1.73 -1.76 16.78
N LEU A 40 1.20 -0.56 16.54
CA LEU A 40 -0.14 -0.30 16.04
C LEU A 40 -0.03 0.50 14.74
N GLY A 41 -1.02 0.37 13.86
CA GLY A 41 -1.01 1.08 12.58
C GLY A 41 -1.91 0.40 11.55
N PHE A 42 -1.75 0.82 10.30
CA PHE A 42 -2.52 0.31 9.17
C PHE A 42 -1.71 0.39 7.88
N ASP A 43 -2.12 -0.40 6.89
CA ASP A 43 -1.69 -0.20 5.52
C ASP A 43 -2.74 0.67 4.81
N CYS A 44 -2.31 1.77 4.18
CA CYS A 44 -3.15 2.61 3.34
C CYS A 44 -2.75 2.48 1.88
N TRP A 45 -3.72 2.18 1.03
CA TRP A 45 -3.54 1.95 -0.40
C TRP A 45 -4.33 2.97 -1.19
N ASN A 46 -3.65 3.61 -2.14
CA ASN A 46 -4.26 4.45 -3.16
C ASN A 46 -4.30 3.69 -4.50
N HIS A 47 -5.51 3.42 -5.01
CA HIS A 47 -5.70 2.80 -6.31
C HIS A 47 -6.21 3.84 -7.32
N TYR A 48 -5.32 4.26 -8.23
CA TYR A 48 -5.60 5.36 -9.15
C TYR A 48 -6.40 4.96 -10.40
N GLU A 49 -6.49 3.66 -10.71
CA GLU A 49 -7.07 3.14 -11.96
C GLU A 49 -8.42 2.43 -11.71
N VAL A 50 -9.36 3.07 -10.99
CA VAL A 50 -10.69 2.49 -10.78
C VAL A 50 -11.62 2.85 -11.93
N SER A 51 -12.20 1.85 -12.58
CA SER A 51 -13.23 2.05 -13.62
C SER A 51 -14.29 0.95 -13.62
N TRP A 52 -15.53 1.32 -13.93
CA TRP A 52 -16.66 0.39 -14.09
C TRP A 52 -17.73 0.96 -15.03
N LEU A 53 -18.82 0.20 -15.29
CA LEU A 53 -19.96 0.68 -16.05
C LEU A 53 -21.13 1.04 -15.13
N ASN A 54 -21.79 2.18 -15.36
CA ASN A 54 -23.07 2.44 -14.69
C ASN A 54 -24.22 1.60 -15.27
N GLU A 55 -25.43 1.73 -14.72
CA GLU A 55 -26.63 0.97 -15.16
C GLU A 55 -26.96 1.10 -16.66
N LYS A 56 -26.45 2.14 -17.34
CA LYS A 56 -26.65 2.39 -18.77
C LYS A 56 -25.46 1.93 -19.63
N GLY A 57 -24.49 1.23 -19.05
CA GLY A 57 -23.28 0.80 -19.74
C GLY A 57 -22.27 1.91 -20.00
N LYS A 58 -22.42 3.09 -19.37
CA LYS A 58 -21.46 4.19 -19.53
C LYS A 58 -20.28 4.00 -18.57
N PRO A 59 -19.03 4.08 -19.04
CA PRO A 59 -17.86 4.05 -18.16
C PRO A 59 -17.86 5.18 -17.12
N VAL A 60 -17.46 4.85 -15.91
CA VAL A 60 -17.26 5.75 -14.77
C VAL A 60 -15.85 5.50 -14.22
N VAL A 61 -15.16 6.57 -13.83
CA VAL A 61 -13.79 6.53 -13.32
C VAL A 61 -13.68 7.18 -11.94
N ALA A 62 -12.81 6.63 -11.10
CA ALA A 62 -12.57 7.09 -9.74
C ALA A 62 -11.17 6.72 -9.26
N ILE A 63 -10.84 7.12 -8.03
CA ILE A 63 -9.71 6.65 -7.25
C ILE A 63 -10.27 5.91 -6.04
N ALA A 64 -9.64 4.83 -5.60
CA ALA A 64 -9.96 4.18 -4.33
C ALA A 64 -8.91 4.48 -3.27
N GLU A 65 -9.36 4.77 -2.05
CA GLU A 65 -8.56 4.64 -0.84
C GLU A 65 -9.01 3.38 -0.09
N ILE A 66 -8.05 2.55 0.30
CA ILE A 66 -8.30 1.29 1.02
C ILE A 66 -7.41 1.27 2.24
N VAL A 67 -7.99 1.06 3.41
CA VAL A 67 -7.25 1.03 4.69
C VAL A 67 -7.62 -0.23 5.46
N TYR A 68 -6.62 -0.93 5.96
CA TYR A 68 -6.82 -2.07 6.87
C TYR A 68 -5.71 -2.16 7.92
N ASP A 69 -6.10 -2.63 9.11
CA ASP A 69 -5.24 -2.65 10.29
C ASP A 69 -3.99 -3.51 10.05
N CYS A 70 -2.86 -3.07 10.60
CA CYS A 70 -1.62 -3.81 10.57
C CYS A 70 -1.78 -5.20 11.23
N ASN A 71 -2.69 -5.37 12.20
CA ASN A 71 -3.01 -6.63 12.86
C ASN A 71 -3.75 -7.63 11.98
N SER A 72 -4.15 -7.26 10.75
CA SER A 72 -4.76 -8.20 9.83
C SER A 72 -3.88 -9.44 9.61
N PRO A 73 -4.45 -10.66 9.62
CA PRO A 73 -3.67 -11.88 9.40
C PRO A 73 -2.97 -11.92 8.02
N MET A 74 -3.64 -11.34 7.01
CA MET A 74 -3.13 -11.26 5.65
C MET A 74 -3.00 -9.81 5.19
N LEU A 75 -2.12 -9.58 4.23
CA LEU A 75 -2.12 -8.41 3.34
C LEU A 75 -2.46 -8.86 1.92
N ILE A 76 -2.74 -7.94 1.00
CA ILE A 76 -3.04 -8.27 -0.40
C ILE A 76 -1.82 -8.01 -1.29
N GLU A 77 -1.53 -8.95 -2.19
CA GLU A 77 -0.50 -8.78 -3.22
C GLU A 77 -0.91 -7.70 -4.22
N SER A 78 -0.04 -6.71 -4.47
CA SER A 78 -0.38 -5.48 -5.20
C SER A 78 -0.83 -5.71 -6.63
N LYS A 79 -0.22 -6.65 -7.35
CA LYS A 79 -0.63 -6.98 -8.73
C LYS A 79 -1.96 -7.71 -8.76
N SER A 80 -2.23 -8.58 -7.79
CA SER A 80 -3.51 -9.25 -7.61
C SER A 80 -4.65 -8.25 -7.39
N LEU A 81 -4.40 -7.19 -6.60
CA LEU A 81 -5.33 -6.08 -6.38
C LEU A 81 -5.60 -5.33 -7.69
N LYS A 82 -4.55 -5.03 -8.48
CA LYS A 82 -4.72 -4.43 -9.81
C LYS A 82 -5.58 -5.27 -10.74
N LEU A 83 -5.34 -6.58 -10.80
CA LEU A 83 -6.14 -7.48 -11.63
C LEU A 83 -7.59 -7.60 -11.15
N TYR A 84 -7.81 -7.55 -9.84
CA TYR A 84 -9.14 -7.48 -9.25
C TYR A 84 -9.88 -6.22 -9.69
N PHE A 85 -9.27 -5.03 -9.58
CA PHE A 85 -9.89 -3.79 -10.04
C PHE A 85 -10.15 -3.77 -11.55
N ASN A 86 -9.24 -4.32 -12.36
CA ASN A 86 -9.45 -4.45 -13.80
C ASN A 86 -10.69 -5.29 -14.17
N SER A 87 -11.09 -6.23 -13.31
CA SER A 87 -12.29 -7.06 -13.54
C SER A 87 -13.60 -6.23 -13.46
N PHE A 88 -13.56 -5.03 -12.87
CA PHE A 88 -14.68 -4.11 -12.83
C PHE A 88 -14.90 -3.33 -14.13
N ASN A 89 -13.87 -3.20 -14.98
CA ASN A 89 -13.87 -2.25 -16.11
C ASN A 89 -15.05 -2.40 -17.06
N ASN A 90 -15.59 -3.62 -17.22
CA ASN A 90 -16.76 -3.93 -18.06
C ASN A 90 -17.96 -4.46 -17.25
N THR A 91 -17.94 -4.32 -15.93
CA THR A 91 -19.00 -4.78 -15.02
C THR A 91 -19.93 -3.62 -14.68
N ILE A 92 -21.24 -3.88 -14.70
CA ILE A 92 -22.26 -2.88 -14.35
C ILE A 92 -22.48 -2.85 -12.84
N PHE A 93 -22.40 -1.66 -12.24
CA PHE A 93 -22.81 -1.37 -10.86
C PHE A 93 -23.82 -0.21 -10.84
N LYS A 94 -24.78 -0.29 -9.92
CA LYS A 94 -25.88 0.67 -9.77
C LYS A 94 -25.45 1.97 -9.10
N SER A 95 -24.53 1.86 -8.15
CA SER A 95 -24.02 3.00 -7.39
C SER A 95 -22.57 2.81 -6.95
N ILE A 96 -21.94 3.90 -6.53
CA ILE A 96 -20.62 3.87 -5.90
C ILE A 96 -20.67 3.09 -4.58
N GLU A 97 -21.73 3.28 -3.80
CA GLU A 97 -21.96 2.55 -2.54
C GLU A 97 -22.05 1.04 -2.76
N GLU A 98 -22.66 0.57 -3.84
CA GLU A 98 -22.66 -0.85 -4.19
C GLU A 98 -21.24 -1.36 -4.47
N LEU A 99 -20.46 -0.61 -5.26
CA LEU A 99 -19.09 -0.95 -5.58
C LEU A 99 -18.19 -0.97 -4.33
N GLU A 100 -18.30 0.04 -3.46
CA GLU A 100 -17.59 0.13 -2.17
C GLU A 100 -17.88 -1.08 -1.28
N ASN A 101 -19.16 -1.44 -1.14
CA ASN A 101 -19.58 -2.59 -0.33
C ASN A 101 -19.07 -3.92 -0.88
N ILE A 102 -19.03 -4.08 -2.21
CA ILE A 102 -18.47 -5.27 -2.86
C ILE A 102 -16.98 -5.37 -2.59
N ILE A 103 -16.23 -4.28 -2.81
CA ILE A 103 -14.78 -4.24 -2.59
C ILE A 103 -14.45 -4.53 -1.13
N LYS A 104 -15.16 -3.89 -0.19
CA LYS A 104 -15.00 -4.10 1.25
C LYS A 104 -15.21 -5.57 1.59
N ARG A 105 -16.35 -6.16 1.23
CA ARG A 105 -16.66 -7.57 1.52
C ARG A 105 -15.60 -8.52 0.98
N ASP A 106 -15.18 -8.32 -0.27
CA ASP A 106 -14.23 -9.22 -0.93
C ASP A 106 -12.85 -9.12 -0.27
N LEU A 107 -12.39 -7.90 0.07
CA LEU A 107 -11.13 -7.69 0.78
C LEU A 107 -11.18 -8.25 2.19
N GLU A 108 -12.24 -7.99 2.97
CA GLU A 108 -12.41 -8.52 4.33
C GLU A 108 -12.36 -10.04 4.35
N THR A 109 -13.00 -10.69 3.37
CA THR A 109 -12.99 -12.15 3.22
C THR A 109 -11.57 -12.70 2.99
N ARG A 110 -10.72 -11.97 2.26
CA ARG A 110 -9.34 -12.40 1.94
C ARG A 110 -8.35 -12.03 3.02
N ILE A 111 -8.55 -10.88 3.65
CA ILE A 111 -7.68 -10.30 4.67
C ILE A 111 -7.94 -10.91 6.05
N ASN A 112 -9.18 -11.35 6.29
CA ASN A 112 -9.69 -11.81 7.58
C ASN A 112 -9.60 -10.73 8.67
N ALA A 113 -9.92 -9.49 8.29
CA ALA A 113 -10.03 -8.33 9.18
C ALA A 113 -10.91 -7.27 8.50
N ASP A 114 -11.38 -6.29 9.27
CA ASP A 114 -12.17 -5.18 8.76
C ASP A 114 -11.36 -4.29 7.79
N VAL A 115 -12.03 -3.81 6.74
CA VAL A 115 -11.43 -2.96 5.71
C VAL A 115 -12.27 -1.71 5.51
N LEU A 116 -11.63 -0.55 5.42
CA LEU A 116 -12.25 0.69 4.99
C LEU A 116 -11.98 0.88 3.49
N VAL A 117 -13.02 1.26 2.74
CA VAL A 117 -12.95 1.51 1.30
C VAL A 117 -13.70 2.79 1.01
N CYS A 118 -13.03 3.73 0.36
CA CYS A 118 -13.61 4.99 -0.11
C CYS A 118 -13.35 5.13 -1.61
N ILE A 119 -14.40 5.33 -2.40
CA ILE A 119 -14.31 5.56 -3.85
C ILE A 119 -14.57 7.04 -4.11
N HIS A 120 -13.57 7.73 -4.66
CA HIS A 120 -13.59 9.14 -4.98
C HIS A 120 -13.78 9.35 -6.49
N PRO A 121 -14.98 9.71 -6.97
CA PRO A 121 -15.18 10.05 -8.37
C PRO A 121 -14.33 11.25 -8.75
N LEU A 122 -13.65 11.21 -9.90
CA LEU A 122 -12.79 12.31 -10.34
C LEU A 122 -13.54 13.65 -10.51
N THR A 123 -14.84 13.60 -10.78
CA THR A 123 -15.70 14.80 -10.86
C THR A 123 -15.91 15.50 -9.52
N ARG A 124 -15.63 14.82 -8.41
CA ARG A 124 -15.76 15.32 -7.03
C ARG A 124 -14.44 15.29 -6.26
N ALA A 125 -13.38 14.75 -6.86
CA ALA A 125 -12.05 14.82 -6.28
C ALA A 125 -11.70 16.30 -6.10
N GLN A 126 -11.55 16.73 -4.84
CA GLN A 126 -10.97 18.03 -4.54
C GLN A 126 -9.56 18.07 -5.16
N VAL A 127 -9.06 19.27 -5.42
CA VAL A 127 -7.66 19.44 -5.84
C VAL A 127 -6.79 18.70 -4.83
N ILE A 128 -6.24 17.55 -5.23
CA ILE A 128 -5.29 16.81 -4.41
C ILE A 128 -4.07 17.72 -4.32
N THR A 129 -3.93 18.36 -3.17
CA THR A 129 -2.74 19.17 -2.90
C THR A 129 -1.65 18.17 -2.60
N LEU A 130 -0.65 18.09 -3.49
CA LEU A 130 0.54 17.31 -3.21
C LEU A 130 1.18 17.91 -1.97
N GLN A 131 1.48 17.05 -1.00
CA GLN A 131 2.25 17.47 0.15
C GLN A 131 3.70 17.63 -0.32
N ASP A 132 4.28 18.81 -0.12
CA ASP A 132 5.62 19.13 -0.62
C ASP A 132 6.72 18.33 0.08
N SER A 133 6.51 17.98 1.36
CA SER A 133 7.43 17.13 2.14
C SER A 133 6.75 16.52 3.37
N PHE A 134 7.37 15.50 3.95
CA PHE A 134 7.06 15.08 5.32
C PHE A 134 7.36 16.20 6.33
N THR A 135 6.78 16.08 7.52
CA THR A 135 7.14 16.95 8.66
C THR A 135 8.46 16.48 9.28
N GLY A 136 9.21 17.41 9.88
CA GLY A 136 10.50 17.11 10.53
C GLY A 136 11.71 17.59 9.72
N GLU A 137 12.88 17.08 10.08
CA GLU A 137 14.16 17.40 9.44
C GLU A 137 14.51 16.34 8.39
N SER A 138 14.83 16.78 7.16
CA SER A 138 15.38 15.88 6.14
C SER A 138 16.83 15.54 6.49
N ILE A 139 17.19 14.27 6.39
CA ILE A 139 18.57 13.79 6.56
C ILE A 139 19.27 13.48 5.23
N ASP A 140 18.66 13.85 4.10
CA ASP A 140 19.14 13.46 2.77
C ASP A 140 20.32 14.29 2.27
N ASP A 141 20.51 15.49 2.81
CA ASP A 141 21.59 16.42 2.42
C ASP A 141 22.93 16.16 3.16
N LEU A 142 23.03 15.06 3.92
CA LEU A 142 24.26 14.69 4.63
C LEU A 142 25.40 14.37 3.64
N ASP A 143 26.55 15.01 3.82
CA ASP A 143 27.76 14.76 3.03
C ASP A 143 28.49 13.51 3.55
N VAL A 144 28.06 12.33 3.07
CA VAL A 144 28.57 11.02 3.49
C VAL A 144 28.96 10.14 2.30
N GLU A 145 29.98 9.30 2.48
CA GLU A 145 30.35 8.28 1.49
C GLU A 145 29.66 6.95 1.81
N CYS A 146 28.94 6.40 0.82
CA CYS A 146 28.25 5.11 0.92
C CYS A 146 28.92 4.05 0.05
N SER A 147 29.29 2.92 0.65
CA SER A 147 29.93 1.79 -0.06
C SER A 147 29.21 0.45 0.12
N VAL A 148 28.25 0.37 1.04
CA VAL A 148 27.44 -0.83 1.31
C VAL A 148 25.99 -0.56 0.93
N TYR A 149 25.43 -1.39 0.05
CA TYR A 149 24.08 -1.25 -0.51
C TYR A 149 23.19 -2.47 -0.23
N MET A 150 23.57 -3.25 0.77
CA MET A 150 22.80 -4.36 1.33
C MET A 150 22.32 -3.98 2.73
N VAL A 151 21.28 -4.66 3.21
CA VAL A 151 20.77 -4.44 4.58
C VAL A 151 21.86 -4.77 5.60
N GLU A 152 22.25 -3.77 6.39
CA GLU A 152 23.29 -3.88 7.42
C GLU A 152 22.79 -3.26 8.73
N PRO A 153 22.18 -4.05 9.64
CA PRO A 153 21.65 -3.56 10.90
C PRO A 153 22.71 -2.92 11.81
N SER A 154 24.00 -3.25 11.64
CA SER A 154 25.07 -2.69 12.48
C SER A 154 25.35 -1.20 12.25
N PHE A 155 24.77 -0.59 11.21
CA PHE A 155 24.83 0.86 11.00
C PHE A 155 23.95 1.64 11.98
N LEU A 156 23.02 0.98 12.68
CA LEU A 156 22.18 1.62 13.68
C LEU A 156 22.92 1.66 15.03
N SER A 157 23.08 2.87 15.56
CA SER A 157 23.64 3.12 16.88
C SER A 157 22.97 4.32 17.52
N VAL A 158 23.09 4.43 18.85
CA VAL A 158 22.58 5.57 19.60
C VAL A 158 23.71 6.16 20.44
N SER A 159 23.65 7.47 20.60
CA SER A 159 24.37 8.28 21.57
C SER A 159 23.70 8.23 22.96
N ASN A 160 24.27 8.93 23.94
CA ASN A 160 23.72 9.01 25.29
C ASN A 160 22.74 10.18 25.50
N GLU A 161 22.52 11.00 24.48
CA GLU A 161 21.62 12.17 24.54
C GLU A 161 20.15 11.72 24.45
N ASP A 162 19.29 12.27 25.30
CA ASP A 162 17.84 12.06 25.19
C ASP A 162 17.21 13.15 24.34
N VAL A 163 16.48 12.76 23.29
CA VAL A 163 15.83 13.66 22.33
C VAL A 163 14.37 13.29 22.10
N GLU A 164 13.65 14.23 21.50
CA GLU A 164 12.34 14.03 20.90
C GLU A 164 12.37 14.75 19.55
N GLU A 165 12.48 14.00 18.46
CA GLU A 165 12.67 14.55 17.11
C GLU A 165 11.87 13.79 16.06
N VAL A 166 11.65 14.46 14.92
CA VAL A 166 11.00 13.91 13.74
C VAL A 166 11.96 14.08 12.58
N LEU A 167 12.37 12.96 12.00
CA LEU A 167 13.29 12.90 10.86
C LEU A 167 12.55 12.29 9.67
N TYR A 168 12.97 12.63 8.45
CA TYR A 168 12.50 11.94 7.26
C TYR A 168 13.59 11.82 6.19
N SER A 169 13.38 10.87 5.28
CA SER A 169 14.21 10.64 4.10
C SER A 169 13.34 10.25 2.91
N ASP A 170 13.61 10.85 1.75
CA ASP A 170 13.00 10.53 0.46
C ASP A 170 13.82 9.50 -0.35
N LEU A 171 14.89 8.96 0.25
CA LEU A 171 15.86 8.08 -0.40
C LEU A 171 15.60 6.58 -0.16
N LEU A 172 14.46 6.22 0.45
CA LEU A 172 14.14 4.81 0.70
C LEU A 172 13.91 4.08 -0.63
N LYS A 173 14.79 3.12 -0.90
CA LYS A 173 14.69 2.23 -2.07
C LYS A 173 14.88 0.78 -1.65
N SER A 174 13.99 -0.09 -2.12
CA SER A 174 14.13 -1.54 -2.02
C SER A 174 13.90 -2.21 -3.38
N ASN A 175 13.80 -3.53 -3.43
CA ASN A 175 13.42 -4.28 -4.63
C ASN A 175 12.24 -5.17 -4.29
N CYS A 176 11.22 -5.17 -5.15
CA CYS A 176 10.07 -6.04 -5.01
C CYS A 176 10.50 -7.51 -5.09
N LEU A 177 10.20 -8.30 -4.06
CA LEU A 177 10.63 -9.71 -3.96
C LEU A 177 10.17 -10.60 -5.13
N VAL A 178 9.07 -10.23 -5.80
CA VAL A 178 8.48 -11.02 -6.88
C VAL A 178 9.02 -10.63 -8.25
N THR A 179 9.23 -9.33 -8.49
CA THR A 179 9.56 -8.80 -9.81
C THR A 179 11.01 -8.33 -9.94
N ASN A 180 11.70 -8.18 -8.80
CA ASN A 180 13.00 -7.55 -8.66
C ASN A 180 13.07 -6.13 -9.25
N GLN A 181 11.92 -5.48 -9.42
CA GLN A 181 11.84 -4.07 -9.83
C GLN A 181 12.06 -3.17 -8.60
N PRO A 182 12.60 -1.96 -8.80
CA PRO A 182 12.84 -1.03 -7.70
C PRO A 182 11.52 -0.54 -7.11
N ASP A 183 11.45 -0.58 -5.78
CA ASP A 183 10.41 0.09 -5.01
C ASP A 183 11.01 1.38 -4.45
N TRP A 184 10.28 2.49 -4.60
CA TRP A 184 10.67 3.81 -4.13
C TRP A 184 9.68 4.29 -3.07
N GLY A 185 10.20 4.95 -2.05
CA GLY A 185 9.37 5.55 -1.02
C GLY A 185 10.12 6.60 -0.24
N SER A 186 9.34 7.30 0.58
CA SER A 186 9.83 8.21 1.60
C SER A 186 9.44 7.64 2.96
N VAL A 187 10.27 7.84 3.97
CA VAL A 187 10.02 7.37 5.34
C VAL A 187 10.15 8.52 6.33
N GLN A 188 9.21 8.60 7.27
CA GLN A 188 9.26 9.51 8.40
C GLN A 188 9.38 8.71 9.70
N ILE A 189 10.25 9.15 10.60
CA ILE A 189 10.49 8.55 11.90
C ILE A 189 10.32 9.64 12.96
N ALA A 190 9.27 9.53 13.77
CA ALA A 190 9.06 10.34 14.95
C ALA A 190 9.38 9.50 16.18
N TYR A 191 10.31 9.94 17.04
CA TYR A 191 10.71 9.16 18.19
C TYR A 191 11.09 10.03 19.40
N LYS A 192 11.05 9.41 20.57
CA LYS A 192 11.53 9.97 21.84
C LYS A 192 12.39 8.93 22.54
N GLY A 193 13.64 9.27 22.83
CA GLY A 193 14.59 8.33 23.41
C GLY A 193 16.03 8.76 23.19
N LYS A 194 16.94 7.78 23.18
CA LYS A 194 18.35 8.04 22.86
C LYS A 194 18.50 8.40 21.40
N LYS A 195 19.22 9.50 21.13
CA LYS A 195 19.54 9.96 19.79
C LYS A 195 20.50 9.03 19.09
#